data_AF-A0A3D8S854-F1
#
_entry.id   AF-A0A3D8S854-F1
#
_cell.length_a   1.000
_cell.length_b   1.000
_cell.length_c   1.000
_cell.angle_alpha   90.00
_cell.angle_beta   90.00
_cell.angle_gamma   90.00
#
_symmetry.space_group_name_H-M   'P 1'
#
loop_
_entity.id
_entity.type
_entity.pdbx_description
1 polymer ?
#
loop_
_entity_poly.entity_id
_entity_poly.type
_entity_poly.pdbx_seq_one_letter_code
_entity_poly.pdbx_strand_id
1 'polypeptide(L)'
;MSTTAADPQGASSESHPPATESPAQQPAAEASSSSSSSTAAPAETAAPPPPSTCASCAKPESEAKPLKPCSKCQAVRYCSRDCQKAHFKVHKKSCAQAAQLYALNADLKPAPPPRAPKKEGHRGGLQKWQFDT
;
A
#
# COMPACT_ATOMS: atom_id res chain seq x y z
N MET A 1 -42.71 33.58 41.46
CA MET A 1 -43.35 32.30 41.78
C MET A 1 -42.41 31.19 41.34
N SER A 2 -41.57 30.71 42.25
CA SER A 2 -41.81 29.48 43.04
C SER A 2 -41.12 28.30 42.32
N THR A 3 -39.85 27.99 42.62
CA THR A 3 -39.28 27.23 43.76
C THR A 3 -39.11 25.74 43.45
N THR A 4 -37.98 25.20 43.94
CA THR A 4 -37.64 23.77 44.15
C THR A 4 -36.85 23.09 43.01
N ALA A 5 -35.77 22.32 43.22
CA ALA A 5 -35.11 21.82 44.42
C ALA A 5 -33.63 21.49 44.10
N ALA A 6 -32.78 21.59 45.13
CA ALA A 6 -31.44 21.01 45.18
C ALA A 6 -31.47 19.65 45.92
N ASP A 7 -30.37 18.89 45.75
CA ASP A 7 -29.80 17.87 46.69
C ASP A 7 -30.23 16.38 46.53
N PRO A 8 -29.42 15.36 46.94
CA PRO A 8 -27.99 15.29 47.29
C PRO A 8 -27.18 14.18 46.57
N GLN A 9 -25.88 14.18 46.91
CA GLN A 9 -24.81 13.22 46.63
C GLN A 9 -24.97 11.83 47.29
N GLY A 10 -24.30 10.82 46.72
CA GLY A 10 -23.95 9.52 47.36
C GLY A 10 -23.36 8.54 46.33
N ALA A 11 -22.05 8.52 46.08
CA ALA A 11 -20.98 7.82 46.81
C ALA A 11 -20.99 6.28 46.67
N SER A 12 -20.04 5.73 45.90
CA SER A 12 -18.99 4.80 46.39
C SER A 12 -18.24 4.08 45.26
N SER A 13 -16.91 4.27 45.28
CA SER A 13 -15.81 3.34 44.98
C SER A 13 -15.97 2.22 43.96
N GLU A 14 -15.14 2.26 42.91
CA GLU A 14 -14.10 1.24 42.77
C GLU A 14 -12.84 1.84 42.15
N SER A 15 -11.73 1.61 42.83
CA SER A 15 -10.40 2.14 42.56
C SER A 15 -9.54 1.02 42.02
N HIS A 16 -8.88 1.18 40.87
CA HIS A 16 -7.66 0.43 40.57
C HIS A 16 -6.56 1.37 40.05
N PRO A 17 -5.35 1.33 40.65
CA PRO A 17 -4.24 2.21 40.30
C PRO A 17 -3.43 1.70 39.09
N PRO A 18 -2.62 2.58 38.46
CA PRO A 18 -1.58 2.19 37.52
C PRO A 18 -0.34 1.73 38.28
N ALA A 19 0.10 0.49 38.05
CA ALA A 19 1.39 0.00 38.55
C ALA A 19 2.47 0.11 37.47
N THR A 20 3.49 0.89 37.83
CA THR A 20 4.75 1.21 37.19
C THR A 20 5.72 0.01 37.08
N GLU A 21 6.46 -0.03 35.96
CA GLU A 21 7.90 -0.37 35.74
C GLU A 21 8.60 -1.45 36.62
N SER A 22 9.16 -2.54 36.03
CA SER A 22 10.58 -2.75 35.59
C SER A 22 11.51 -3.19 36.77
N PRO A 23 12.57 -4.05 36.65
CA PRO A 23 13.56 -4.13 35.54
C PRO A 23 14.28 -5.49 35.25
N ALA A 24 15.05 -5.51 34.13
CA ALA A 24 16.34 -6.22 33.92
C ALA A 24 16.37 -7.77 34.02
N GLN A 25 17.11 -8.57 33.23
CA GLN A 25 18.23 -8.43 32.31
C GLN A 25 18.39 -9.81 31.64
N GLN A 26 18.64 -9.88 30.33
CA GLN A 26 19.54 -10.92 29.77
C GLN A 26 20.47 -10.26 28.73
N PRO A 27 21.76 -10.66 28.69
CA PRO A 27 22.89 -9.77 28.43
C PRO A 27 23.29 -9.61 26.96
N ALA A 28 24.02 -8.52 26.71
CA ALA A 28 24.76 -8.22 25.49
C ALA A 28 26.10 -8.99 25.42
N ALA A 29 26.72 -8.89 24.24
CA ALA A 29 28.13 -9.18 23.92
C ALA A 29 28.38 -10.66 23.46
N GLU A 30 29.01 -11.03 22.32
CA GLU A 30 29.88 -10.34 21.36
C GLU A 30 29.96 -11.04 19.99
N ALA A 31 30.38 -10.23 19.02
CA ALA A 31 30.86 -10.49 17.67
C ALA A 31 31.29 -11.91 17.25
N SER A 32 30.79 -12.32 16.08
CA SER A 32 31.62 -12.81 14.95
C SER A 32 30.73 -12.91 13.71
N SER A 33 30.91 -11.99 12.76
CA SER A 33 31.72 -12.20 11.55
C SER A 33 30.90 -12.82 10.42
N SER A 34 30.59 -11.95 9.47
CA SER A 34 30.20 -12.28 8.10
C SER A 34 31.05 -13.42 7.54
N SER A 35 30.40 -14.43 6.97
CA SER A 35 30.90 -15.12 5.78
C SER A 35 29.76 -15.87 5.09
N SER A 36 29.53 -15.44 3.87
CA SER A 36 28.74 -16.08 2.83
C SER A 36 29.00 -17.58 2.75
N SER A 37 27.95 -18.35 2.49
CA SER A 37 28.08 -19.56 1.67
C SER A 37 26.78 -19.78 0.91
N SER A 38 26.86 -19.42 -0.36
CA SER A 38 26.03 -19.94 -1.42
C SER A 38 26.15 -21.45 -1.47
N THR A 39 25.03 -22.15 -1.39
CA THR A 39 24.76 -23.48 -1.94
C THR A 39 23.27 -23.73 -1.70
N ALA A 40 22.45 -24.16 -2.63
CA ALA A 40 22.61 -24.46 -4.03
C ALA A 40 21.22 -24.25 -4.65
N ALA A 41 21.20 -23.88 -5.92
CA ALA A 41 20.01 -24.04 -6.74
C ALA A 41 19.49 -25.48 -6.64
N PRO A 42 18.17 -25.70 -6.51
CA PRO A 42 17.52 -26.67 -7.36
C PRO A 42 17.26 -25.99 -8.69
N ALA A 43 18.21 -26.18 -9.61
CA ALA A 43 17.84 -26.32 -10.99
C ALA A 43 16.87 -27.49 -11.12
N GLU A 44 15.98 -27.40 -12.12
CA GLU A 44 15.14 -28.49 -12.65
C GLU A 44 13.87 -28.75 -11.81
N THR A 45 12.66 -28.34 -12.18
CA THR A 45 11.98 -28.39 -13.49
C THR A 45 11.27 -27.06 -13.78
N ALA A 46 11.58 -26.47 -14.94
CA ALA A 46 10.92 -25.28 -15.45
C ALA A 46 9.45 -25.58 -15.85
N ALA A 47 8.56 -25.61 -14.87
CA ALA A 47 7.14 -25.37 -15.11
C ALA A 47 6.96 -23.85 -15.36
N PRO A 48 6.22 -23.42 -16.39
CA PRO A 48 5.92 -22.01 -16.58
C PRO A 48 5.23 -21.47 -15.30
N PRO A 49 5.54 -20.24 -14.85
CA PRO A 49 4.82 -19.64 -13.74
C PRO A 49 3.31 -19.73 -14.01
N PRO A 50 2.48 -20.09 -13.02
CA PRO A 50 1.06 -20.26 -13.24
C PRO A 50 0.48 -18.97 -13.85
N PRO A 51 -0.39 -19.08 -14.87
CA PRO A 51 -0.94 -17.91 -15.53
C PRO A 51 -1.68 -17.05 -14.53
N SER A 52 -1.42 -15.74 -14.57
CA SER A 52 -2.14 -14.78 -13.72
C SER A 52 -3.63 -14.79 -14.08
N THR A 53 -4.50 -15.04 -13.11
CA THR A 53 -5.96 -15.05 -13.28
C THR A 53 -6.61 -13.79 -12.75
N CYS A 54 -7.78 -13.44 -13.28
CA CYS A 54 -8.50 -12.23 -12.91
C CYS A 54 -9.11 -12.40 -11.52
N ALA A 55 -8.83 -11.50 -10.59
CA ALA A 55 -9.34 -11.63 -9.22
C ALA A 55 -10.87 -11.50 -9.09
N SER A 56 -11.56 -10.97 -10.12
CA SER A 56 -13.03 -10.84 -10.09
C SER A 56 -13.77 -11.98 -10.78
N CYS A 57 -13.19 -12.58 -11.83
CA CYS A 57 -13.90 -13.56 -12.67
C CYS A 57 -13.12 -14.86 -12.90
N ALA A 58 -11.95 -14.99 -12.25
CA ALA A 58 -11.06 -16.14 -12.29
C ALA A 58 -10.57 -16.57 -13.69
N LYS A 59 -10.82 -15.76 -14.72
CA LYS A 59 -10.36 -16.05 -16.08
C LYS A 59 -8.84 -15.85 -16.19
N PRO A 60 -8.12 -16.78 -16.84
CA PRO A 60 -6.69 -16.65 -17.06
C PRO A 60 -6.37 -15.52 -18.04
N GLU A 61 -5.11 -15.09 -18.05
CA GLU A 61 -4.59 -14.23 -19.10
C GLU A 61 -4.66 -14.92 -20.46
N SER A 62 -5.17 -14.19 -21.44
CA SER A 62 -5.17 -14.61 -22.84
C SER A 62 -4.63 -13.48 -23.71
N GLU A 63 -4.09 -13.80 -24.88
CA GLU A 63 -3.57 -12.78 -25.81
C GLU A 63 -4.62 -11.73 -26.18
N ALA A 64 -5.89 -12.14 -26.27
CA ALA A 64 -7.01 -11.24 -26.53
C ALA A 64 -7.38 -10.33 -25.34
N LYS A 65 -7.09 -10.77 -24.10
CA LYS A 65 -7.48 -10.05 -22.86
C LYS A 65 -6.35 -10.09 -21.82
N PRO A 66 -5.28 -9.31 -22.03
CA PRO A 66 -4.19 -9.20 -21.07
C PRO A 66 -4.68 -8.64 -19.73
N LEU A 67 -4.16 -9.17 -18.63
CA LEU A 67 -4.54 -8.78 -17.28
C LEU A 67 -3.78 -7.54 -16.84
N LYS A 68 -4.54 -6.47 -16.61
CA LYS A 68 -4.01 -5.20 -16.15
C LYS A 68 -3.91 -5.18 -14.63
N PRO A 69 -2.76 -4.82 -14.05
CA PRO A 69 -2.65 -4.63 -12.61
C PRO A 69 -3.52 -3.45 -12.14
N CYS A 70 -3.90 -3.48 -10.86
CA CYS A 70 -4.55 -2.35 -10.22
C CYS A 70 -3.64 -1.11 -10.29
N SER A 71 -4.14 0.01 -10.80
CA SER A 71 -3.33 1.22 -10.99
C SER A 71 -2.86 1.89 -9.69
N LYS A 72 -3.40 1.48 -8.54
CA LYS A 72 -3.04 2.05 -7.22
C LYS A 72 -1.99 1.20 -6.53
N CYS A 73 -2.27 -0.09 -6.35
CA CYS A 73 -1.43 -0.98 -5.57
C CYS A 73 -0.60 -1.97 -6.38
N GLN A 74 -0.92 -2.16 -7.65
CA GLN A 74 -0.30 -3.13 -8.57
C GLN A 74 -0.26 -4.60 -8.11
N ALA A 75 -0.81 -4.91 -6.94
CA ALA A 75 -0.78 -6.24 -6.33
C ALA A 75 -1.79 -7.22 -6.95
N VAL A 76 -2.93 -6.74 -7.45
CA VAL A 76 -4.01 -7.58 -7.99
C VAL A 76 -4.23 -7.23 -9.47
N ARG A 77 -4.51 -8.24 -10.31
CA ARG A 77 -4.74 -8.05 -11.75
C ARG A 77 -6.18 -8.34 -12.17
N TYR A 78 -6.63 -7.62 -13.20
CA TYR A 78 -7.99 -7.70 -13.73
C TYR A 78 -7.97 -7.67 -15.26
N CYS A 79 -8.86 -8.43 -15.89
CA CYS A 79 -9.02 -8.42 -17.36
C CYS A 79 -9.76 -7.17 -17.88
N SER A 80 -10.54 -6.48 -17.02
CA SER A 80 -11.29 -5.28 -17.39
C SER A 80 -11.49 -4.33 -16.21
N ARG A 81 -11.87 -3.08 -16.50
CA ARG A 81 -12.25 -2.09 -15.48
C ARG A 81 -13.52 -2.48 -14.74
N ASP A 82 -14.45 -3.18 -15.40
CA ASP A 82 -15.68 -3.66 -14.77
C ASP A 82 -15.40 -4.73 -13.73
N CYS A 83 -14.49 -5.67 -14.04
CA CYS A 83 -14.00 -6.66 -13.07
C CYS A 83 -13.34 -5.98 -11.86
N GLN A 84 -12.54 -4.94 -12.08
CA GLN A 84 -11.95 -4.18 -10.98
C GLN A 84 -13.01 -3.50 -10.12
N LYS A 85 -14.02 -2.86 -10.72
CA LYS A 85 -15.11 -2.17 -10.01
C LYS A 85 -15.97 -3.16 -9.21
N ALA A 86 -16.30 -4.31 -9.80
CA ALA A 86 -17.06 -5.36 -9.13
C ALA A 86 -16.34 -5.89 -7.88
N HIS A 87 -15.02 -6.14 -8.01
CA HIS A 87 -14.18 -6.60 -6.90
C HIS A 87 -13.79 -5.47 -5.92
N PHE A 88 -14.02 -4.20 -6.24
CA PHE A 88 -13.52 -3.06 -5.45
C PHE A 88 -14.06 -3.04 -4.02
N LYS A 89 -15.29 -3.52 -3.79
CA LYS A 89 -15.90 -3.56 -2.45
C LYS A 89 -15.07 -4.35 -1.44
N VAL A 90 -14.53 -5.50 -1.86
CA VAL A 90 -13.67 -6.34 -1.02
C VAL A 90 -12.20 -5.91 -1.12
N HIS A 91 -11.78 -5.43 -2.29
CA HIS A 91 -10.41 -5.00 -2.52
C HIS A 91 -10.04 -3.68 -1.85
N LYS A 92 -10.99 -2.80 -1.52
CA LYS A 92 -10.70 -1.42 -1.05
C LYS A 92 -9.71 -1.35 0.11
N LYS A 93 -9.87 -2.20 1.13
CA LYS A 93 -9.01 -2.21 2.32
C LYS A 93 -7.60 -2.69 1.99
N SER A 94 -7.48 -3.84 1.32
CA SER A 94 -6.18 -4.39 0.90
C SER A 94 -5.49 -3.52 -0.15
N CYS A 95 -6.26 -2.84 -0.99
CA CYS A 95 -5.73 -1.89 -1.98
C CYS A 95 -5.02 -0.71 -1.32
N ALA A 96 -5.52 -0.18 -0.21
CA ALA A 96 -4.88 0.95 0.46
C ALA A 96 -3.52 0.55 1.06
N GLN A 97 -3.47 -0.56 1.78
CA GLN A 97 -2.23 -1.08 2.36
C GLN A 97 -1.21 -1.45 1.28
N ALA A 98 -1.64 -2.20 0.26
CA ALA A 98 -0.75 -2.58 -0.84
C ALA A 98 -0.28 -1.38 -1.66
N ALA A 99 -1.07 -0.30 -1.78
CA ALA A 99 -0.62 0.93 -2.43
C ALA A 99 0.47 1.66 -1.65
N GLN A 100 0.39 1.68 -0.32
CA GLN A 100 1.45 2.25 0.52
C GLN A 100 2.74 1.44 0.38
N LEU A 101 2.65 0.10 0.45
CA LEU A 101 3.80 -0.77 0.24
C LEU A 101 4.40 -0.63 -1.15
N TYR A 102 3.56 -0.51 -2.18
CA TYR A 102 4.02 -0.28 -3.53
C TYR A 102 4.76 1.06 -3.66
N ALA A 103 4.23 2.13 -3.06
CA ALA A 103 4.88 3.45 -3.08
C ALA A 103 6.25 3.41 -2.39
N LEU A 104 6.36 2.76 -1.23
CA LEU A 104 7.62 2.63 -0.50
C LEU A 104 8.66 1.81 -1.29
N ASN A 105 8.25 0.69 -1.90
CA ASN A 105 9.16 -0.14 -2.70
C ASN A 105 9.54 0.51 -4.03
N ALA A 106 8.67 1.32 -4.63
CA ALA A 106 8.94 2.01 -5.89
C ALA A 106 10.01 3.10 -5.73
N ASP A 107 10.16 3.69 -4.54
CA ASP A 107 11.20 4.68 -4.22
C ASP A 107 12.59 4.02 -4.10
N LEU A 108 12.65 2.77 -3.61
CA LEU A 108 13.89 2.01 -3.46
C LEU A 108 14.40 1.38 -4.77
N LYS A 109 13.54 1.25 -5.79
CA LYS A 109 13.95 0.81 -7.13
C LYS A 109 14.42 2.05 -7.91
N PRO A 110 15.73 2.19 -8.25
CA PRO A 110 16.17 3.28 -9.11
C PRO A 110 15.36 3.25 -10.41
N ALA A 111 14.71 4.37 -10.70
CA ALA A 111 13.62 4.46 -11.65
C ALA A 111 14.04 4.09 -13.09
N PRO A 112 13.19 3.41 -13.89
CA PRO A 112 13.22 3.64 -15.33
C PRO A 112 12.89 5.13 -15.58
N PRO A 113 13.50 5.77 -16.59
CA PRO A 113 13.39 7.22 -16.77
C PRO A 113 11.92 7.67 -16.82
N PRO A 114 11.60 8.89 -16.36
CA PRO A 114 10.25 9.42 -16.51
C PRO A 114 9.83 9.26 -17.97
N ARG A 115 8.71 8.57 -18.20
CA ARG A 115 8.10 8.56 -19.54
C ARG A 115 7.82 10.01 -19.88
N ALA A 116 8.56 10.55 -20.84
CA ALA A 116 8.43 11.93 -21.26
C ALA A 116 6.95 12.24 -21.51
N PRO A 117 6.42 13.36 -21.00
CA PRO A 117 5.09 13.79 -21.38
C PRO A 117 5.10 13.97 -22.90
N LYS A 118 4.30 13.18 -23.62
CA LYS A 118 4.00 13.48 -25.02
C LYS A 118 3.35 14.86 -25.01
N LYS A 119 4.13 15.88 -25.39
CA LYS A 119 3.72 17.26 -25.57
C LYS A 119 2.74 17.28 -26.74
N GLU A 120 1.47 17.06 -26.45
CA GLU A 120 0.38 17.13 -27.43
C GLU A 120 -0.50 18.33 -27.09
N GLY A 121 -0.40 19.36 -27.93
CA GLY A 121 -1.41 20.40 -28.04
C GLY A 121 -1.23 21.62 -27.14
N HIS A 122 -0.75 22.71 -27.74
CA HIS A 122 -1.07 24.08 -27.31
C HIS A 122 -2.58 24.24 -27.08
N ARG A 123 -3.01 24.54 -25.86
CA ARG A 123 -4.26 25.26 -25.61
C ARG A 123 -4.13 26.19 -24.42
N GLY A 124 -3.83 27.46 -24.73
CA GLY A 124 -4.28 28.60 -23.95
C GLY A 124 -3.29 29.12 -22.90
N GLY A 125 -2.60 30.21 -23.24
CA GLY A 125 -2.13 31.18 -22.25
C GLY A 125 -0.68 31.61 -22.42
N LEU A 126 -0.48 32.92 -22.60
CA LEU A 126 0.77 33.67 -22.43
C LEU A 126 1.66 33.89 -23.68
N GLN A 127 1.15 34.65 -24.67
CA GLN A 127 1.94 35.24 -25.78
C GLN A 127 1.77 36.75 -25.95
N LYS A 128 1.45 37.50 -24.87
CA LYS A 128 1.45 38.97 -24.92
C LYS A 128 2.25 39.51 -23.73
N TRP A 129 3.51 39.87 -23.97
CA TRP A 129 4.25 40.97 -23.32
C TRP A 129 5.64 41.14 -23.95
N GLN A 130 5.70 41.24 -25.28
CA GLN A 130 6.90 41.70 -25.99
C GLN A 130 6.47 42.54 -27.19
N PHE A 131 6.22 43.83 -26.94
CA PHE A 131 6.34 44.90 -27.92
C PHE A 131 6.87 46.12 -27.15
N ASP A 132 8.19 46.22 -27.10
CA ASP A 132 8.94 47.45 -26.81
C ASP A 132 9.72 47.76 -28.10
N THR A 133 9.15 48.63 -28.92
CA THR A 133 9.81 49.49 -29.93
C THR A 133 8.81 50.56 -30.37
#